data_AF-X7ZIK8-F1
#
_entry.id   AF-X7ZIK8-F1
#
_cell.length_a   1.000
_cell.length_b   1.000
_cell.length_c   1.000
_cell.angle_alpha   90.00
_cell.angle_beta   90.00
_cell.angle_gamma   90.00
#
_symmetry.space_group_name_H-M   'P 1'
#
loop_
_entity.id
_entity.type
_entity.pdbx_description
1 polymer ?
#
loop_
_entity_poly.entity_id
_entity_poly.type
_entity_poly.pdbx_seq_one_letter_code
_entity_poly.pdbx_strand_id
1 'polypeptide(L)'
;MMPGPFAITQLGAIGLGILMDRSHDPIYPRWLGYQNLGTALLLVPTACVAMFRTGPFAWNGLIAFWVPAALFHIWFISMLVFTFKAIRKPHAAVLEPES
;
A
#
# COMPACT_ATOMS: atom_id res chain seq x y z
N MET A 1 -13.52 -6.33 -16.88
CA MET A 1 -12.80 -6.81 -15.67
C MET A 1 -12.66 -5.64 -14.71
N MET A 2 -13.51 -5.57 -13.68
CA MET A 2 -13.50 -4.48 -12.69
C MET A 2 -12.23 -4.62 -11.81
N PRO A 3 -11.26 -3.68 -11.85
CA PRO A 3 -10.02 -3.77 -11.07
C PRO A 3 -10.23 -3.59 -9.56
N GLY A 4 -11.38 -3.04 -9.16
CA GLY A 4 -11.67 -2.57 -7.79
C GLY A 4 -11.56 -3.64 -6.69
N PRO A 5 -12.15 -4.84 -6.84
CA PRO A 5 -12.12 -5.85 -5.77
C PRO A 5 -10.72 -6.40 -5.55
N PHE A 6 -9.96 -6.61 -6.63
CA PHE A 6 -8.63 -7.21 -6.58
C PHE A 6 -7.63 -6.32 -5.83
N ALA A 7 -7.64 -5.02 -6.11
CA ALA A 7 -6.74 -4.07 -5.44
C ALA A 7 -7.00 -4.00 -3.92
N ILE A 8 -8.27 -4.02 -3.50
CA ILE A 8 -8.64 -3.99 -2.08
C ILE A 8 -8.18 -5.27 -1.37
N THR A 9 -8.42 -6.44 -1.97
CA THR A 9 -7.97 -7.72 -1.40
C THR A 9 -6.45 -7.80 -1.32
N GLN A 10 -5.73 -7.33 -2.36
CA GLN A 10 -4.27 -7.31 -2.38
C GLN A 10 -3.70 -6.39 -1.27
N LEU A 11 -4.17 -5.15 -1.20
CA LEU A 11 -3.70 -4.17 -0.20
C LEU A 11 -4.04 -4.63 1.23
N GLY A 12 -5.22 -5.22 1.41
CA GLY A 12 -5.64 -5.81 2.69
C GLY A 12 -4.75 -6.97 3.11
N ALA A 13 -4.49 -7.92 2.21
CA ALA A 13 -3.63 -9.07 2.49
C ALA A 13 -2.19 -8.65 2.84
N ILE A 14 -1.61 -7.69 2.09
CA ILE A 14 -0.27 -7.15 2.37
C ILE A 14 -0.26 -6.44 3.72
N GLY A 15 -1.23 -5.56 3.97
CA GLY A 15 -1.31 -4.80 5.22
C GLY A 15 -1.44 -5.69 6.45
N LEU A 16 -2.30 -6.71 6.37
CA LEU A 16 -2.46 -7.71 7.44
C LEU A 16 -1.22 -8.58 7.60
N GLY A 17 -0.60 -9.04 6.51
CA GLY A 17 0.64 -9.81 6.56
C GLY A 17 1.76 -9.07 7.30
N ILE A 18 1.94 -7.77 7.02
CA ILE A 18 2.93 -6.92 7.71
C ILE A 18 2.58 -6.74 9.19
N LEU A 19 1.30 -6.62 9.54
CA LEU A 19 0.87 -6.46 10.94
C LEU A 19 0.98 -7.76 11.76
N MET A 20 0.76 -8.89 11.10
CA MET A 20 0.86 -10.25 11.66
C MET A 20 2.31 -10.71 11.78
N ASP A 21 3.25 -10.09 11.06
CA ASP A 21 4.67 -10.34 11.22
C ASP A 21 5.12 -9.98 12.66
N ARG A 22 5.43 -11.03 13.43
CA ARG A 22 6.03 -10.97 14.78
C ARG A 22 7.49 -11.40 14.78
N SER A 23 8.12 -11.50 13.61
CA SER A 23 9.54 -11.86 13.51
C SER A 23 10.41 -10.86 14.26
N HIS A 24 11.52 -11.34 14.82
CA HIS A 24 12.48 -10.51 15.54
C HIS A 24 13.13 -9.44 14.63
N ASP A 25 13.20 -9.69 13.32
CA ASP A 25 13.69 -8.75 12.32
C ASP A 25 12.70 -8.62 11.13
N PRO A 26 11.61 -7.84 11.28
CA PRO A 26 10.57 -7.76 10.26
C PRO A 26 11.09 -7.16 8.95
N ILE A 27 10.59 -7.68 7.83
CA ILE A 27 11.00 -7.27 6.48
C ILE A 27 10.45 -5.88 6.14
N TYR A 28 9.19 -5.62 6.54
CA TYR A 28 8.52 -4.34 6.35
C TYR A 28 8.20 -3.70 7.70
N PRO A 29 8.30 -2.37 7.83
CA PRO A 29 7.91 -1.68 9.06
C PRO A 29 6.39 -1.71 9.24
N ARG A 30 5.93 -1.83 10.50
CA ARG A 30 4.50 -1.94 10.84
C ARG A 30 3.65 -0.77 10.33
N TRP A 31 4.24 0.43 10.22
CA TRP A 31 3.56 1.61 9.65
C TRP A 31 3.17 1.43 8.18
N LEU A 32 3.96 0.66 7.41
CA LEU A 32 3.63 0.32 6.03
C LEU A 32 2.35 -0.53 5.94
N GLY A 33 2.10 -1.35 6.95
CA GLY A 33 0.86 -2.12 7.08
C GLY A 33 -0.36 -1.21 7.25
N TYR A 34 -0.27 -0.23 8.14
CA TYR A 34 -1.31 0.80 8.31
C TYR A 34 -1.52 1.62 7.04
N GLN A 35 -0.46 1.95 6.31
CA GLN A 35 -0.56 2.68 5.03
C GLN A 35 -1.32 1.86 3.97
N ASN A 36 -1.07 0.55 3.88
CA ASN A 36 -1.78 -0.34 2.95
C ASN A 36 -3.26 -0.51 3.32
N LEU A 37 -3.56 -0.72 4.60
CA LEU A 37 -4.94 -0.80 5.09
C LEU A 37 -5.69 0.53 4.89
N GLY A 38 -5.04 1.67 5.14
CA GLY A 38 -5.59 3.00 4.88
C GLY A 38 -5.88 3.22 3.39
N THR A 39 -4.99 2.76 2.51
CA THR A 39 -5.18 2.85 1.04
C THR A 39 -6.34 1.96 0.58
N ALA A 40 -6.47 0.75 1.13
CA ALA A 40 -7.62 -0.12 0.87
C ALA A 40 -8.94 0.52 1.33
N LEU A 41 -8.92 1.22 2.47
CA LEU A 41 -10.08 1.96 2.96
C LEU A 41 -10.41 3.16 2.07
N LEU A 42 -9.40 3.89 1.60
CA LEU A 42 -9.54 5.06 0.71
C LEU A 42 -10.07 4.72 -0.67
N LEU A 43 -9.91 3.49 -1.14
CA LEU A 43 -10.52 2.99 -2.37
C LEU A 43 -12.06 3.04 -2.31
N VAL A 44 -12.65 2.87 -1.13
CA VAL A 44 -14.12 2.93 -0.91
C VAL A 44 -14.69 4.33 -1.14
N PRO A 45 -14.23 5.41 -0.47
CA PRO A 45 -14.68 6.76 -0.76
C PRO A 45 -14.17 7.26 -2.11
N THR A 46 -13.05 6.78 -2.65
CA THR A 46 -12.63 7.13 -4.02
C THR A 46 -13.68 6.69 -5.06
N ALA A 47 -14.29 5.52 -4.89
CA ALA A 47 -15.42 5.10 -5.71
C ALA A 47 -16.66 5.99 -5.52
N CYS A 48 -16.89 6.50 -4.30
CA CYS A 48 -18.00 7.42 -4.00
C CYS A 48 -17.73 8.87 -4.47
N VAL A 49 -16.48 9.33 -4.55
CA VAL A 49 -16.10 10.65 -5.06
C VAL A 49 -16.57 10.83 -6.51
N ALA A 50 -16.63 9.75 -7.28
CA ALA A 50 -17.21 9.75 -8.62
C ALA A 50 -18.71 10.13 -8.67
N MET A 51 -19.43 10.10 -7.54
CA MET A 51 -20.85 10.50 -7.47
C MET A 51 -21.08 12.00 -7.24
N PHE A 52 -20.04 12.79 -6.90
CA PHE A 52 -20.16 14.24 -6.71
C PHE A 52 -19.92 14.99 -8.03
N ARG A 53 -20.99 15.45 -8.69
CA ARG A 53 -20.92 16.12 -10.00
C ARG A 53 -20.62 17.63 -9.96
N THR A 54 -20.73 18.33 -8.82
CA THR A 54 -20.50 19.80 -8.72
C THR A 54 -19.94 20.22 -7.34
N GLY A 55 -19.00 21.18 -7.32
CA GLY A 55 -18.33 21.72 -6.11
C GLY A 55 -16.78 21.62 -6.15
N PRO A 56 -16.03 22.15 -5.17
CA PRO A 56 -14.56 21.99 -5.09
C PRO A 56 -14.07 20.54 -4.94
N PHE A 57 -15.00 19.61 -4.66
CA PHE A 57 -14.83 18.16 -4.68
C PHE A 57 -15.32 17.48 -5.98
N ALA A 58 -15.73 18.26 -7.00
CA ALA A 58 -16.16 17.72 -8.28
C ALA A 58 -14.99 17.12 -9.06
N TRP A 59 -15.29 16.32 -10.07
CA TRP A 59 -14.33 15.66 -10.97
C TRP A 59 -13.30 16.60 -11.64
N ASN A 60 -13.63 17.89 -11.76
CA ASN A 60 -12.73 18.94 -12.27
C ASN A 60 -11.84 19.58 -11.18
N GLY A 61 -12.02 19.16 -9.93
CA GLY A 61 -11.37 19.73 -8.76
C GLY A 61 -9.96 19.19 -8.61
N LEU A 62 -9.00 20.10 -8.60
CA LEU A 62 -7.59 19.84 -8.28
C LEU A 62 -7.44 18.90 -7.07
N ILE A 63 -8.27 19.02 -6.05
CA ILE A 63 -8.19 18.18 -4.84
C ILE A 63 -8.62 16.72 -5.09
N ALA A 64 -9.68 16.48 -5.86
CA ALA A 64 -10.20 15.14 -6.12
C ALA A 64 -9.25 14.29 -6.99
N PHE A 65 -8.43 14.94 -7.83
CA PHE A 65 -7.38 14.26 -8.61
C PHE A 65 -6.05 14.18 -7.85
N TRP A 66 -5.59 15.31 -7.29
CA TRP A 66 -4.25 15.39 -6.71
C TRP A 66 -4.14 14.68 -5.36
N VAL A 67 -5.20 14.60 -4.55
CA VAL A 67 -5.15 13.89 -3.26
C VAL A 67 -4.98 12.38 -3.46
N PRO A 68 -5.80 11.68 -4.27
CA PRO A 68 -5.57 10.28 -4.58
C PRO A 68 -4.24 10.06 -5.32
N ALA A 69 -3.87 10.95 -6.26
CA ALA A 69 -2.61 10.84 -6.98
C ALA A 69 -1.40 10.96 -6.04
N ALA A 70 -1.39 11.92 -5.12
CA ALA A 70 -0.32 12.09 -4.14
C ALA A 70 -0.27 10.90 -3.17
N LEU A 71 -1.42 10.45 -2.66
CA LEU A 71 -1.49 9.27 -1.79
C LEU A 71 -0.96 8.02 -2.49
N PHE A 72 -1.31 7.82 -3.77
CA PHE A 72 -0.79 6.73 -4.58
C PHE A 72 0.73 6.86 -4.79
N HIS A 73 1.24 8.06 -5.11
CA HIS A 73 2.68 8.29 -5.25
C HIS A 73 3.44 8.00 -3.95
N ILE A 74 2.93 8.46 -2.82
CA ILE A 74 3.55 8.21 -1.50
C ILE A 74 3.53 6.71 -1.20
N TRP A 75 2.40 6.03 -1.43
CA TRP A 75 2.33 4.58 -1.26
C TRP A 75 3.31 3.82 -2.17
N PHE A 76 3.41 4.22 -3.44
CA PHE A 76 4.29 3.59 -4.42
C PHE A 76 5.77 3.76 -4.05
N ILE A 77 6.20 4.98 -3.72
CA ILE A 77 7.57 5.26 -3.29
C ILE A 77 7.90 4.51 -2.00
N SER A 78 7.01 4.54 -1.01
CA SER A 78 7.17 3.77 0.22
C SER A 78 7.39 2.28 -0.08
N MET A 79 6.51 1.65 -0.86
CA MET A 79 6.65 0.22 -1.20
C MET A 79 7.94 -0.07 -1.93
N LEU A 80 8.31 0.75 -2.91
CA LEU A 80 9.54 0.60 -3.67
C LEU A 80 10.77 0.64 -2.75
N VAL A 81 10.90 1.68 -1.91
CA VAL A 81 12.04 1.86 -1.01
C VAL A 81 12.18 0.70 -0.02
N PHE A 82 11.08 0.29 0.62
CA PHE A 82 11.13 -0.80 1.59
C PHE A 82 11.36 -2.17 0.93
N THR A 83 10.87 -2.38 -0.28
CA THR A 83 11.17 -3.60 -1.05
C THR A 83 12.65 -3.65 -1.42
N PHE A 84 13.23 -2.55 -1.91
CA PHE A 84 14.66 -2.49 -2.17
C PHE A 84 15.50 -2.68 -0.89
N LYS A 85 15.04 -2.15 0.24
CA LYS A 85 15.69 -2.35 1.54
C LYS A 85 15.61 -3.81 2.00
N ALA A 86 14.47 -4.48 1.76
CA ALA A 86 14.26 -5.89 2.05
C ALA A 86 15.18 -6.78 1.19
N ILE A 87 15.31 -6.51 -0.11
CA ILE A 87 16.20 -7.26 -1.00
C ILE A 87 17.67 -7.11 -0.60
N ARG A 88 18.04 -5.94 -0.08
CA ARG A 88 19.41 -5.65 0.37
C ARG A 88 19.74 -6.22 1.75
N LYS A 89 18.76 -6.72 2.51
CA LYS A 89 19.04 -7.45 3.75
C LYS A 89 19.69 -8.79 3.39
N PRO A 90 20.92 -9.07 3.85
CA PRO A 90 21.53 -10.38 3.64
C PRO A 90 20.65 -11.45 4.28
N HIS A 91 20.16 -12.41 3.50
CA HIS A 91 19.56 -13.63 4.03
C HIS A 91 20.67 -14.43 4.73
N ALA A 92 20.84 -14.23 6.03
CA ALA A 92 21.87 -14.89 6.84
C ALA A 92 21.66 -16.42 7.02
N ALA A 93 20.75 -17.06 6.25
CA ALA A 93 20.31 -18.44 6.49
C ALA A 93 20.57 -19.42 5.33
N VAL A 94 21.24 -19.01 4.23
CA VAL A 94 21.55 -19.92 3.10
C VAL A 94 23.04 -20.24 3.03
N LEU A 95 23.73 -20.20 4.18
CA LEU A 95 25.11 -20.65 4.33
C LEU A 95 25.18 -21.70 5.44
N GLU A 96 24.32 -22.73 5.38
CA GLU A 96 24.76 -24.03 5.88
C GLU A 96 25.59 -24.63 4.73
N PRO A 97 26.92 -24.71 4.85
CA PRO A 97 27.71 -25.44 3.87
C PRO A 97 27.24 -26.89 3.93
N GLU A 98 26.81 -27.44 2.79
CA GLU A 98 26.57 -28.88 2.63
C GLU A 98 27.75 -29.65 3.25
N SER A 99 27.45 -30.40 4.32
CA SER A 99 28.33 -31.38 4.93
C SER A 99 28.08 -32.75 4.32
#